data_AF-A0A7V0NYD4-F1
#
_entry.id   AF-A0A7V0NYD4-F1
#
_cell.length_a   1.000
_cell.length_b   1.000
_cell.length_c   1.000
_cell.angle_alpha   90.00
_cell.angle_beta   90.00
_cell.angle_gamma   90.00
#
_symmetry.space_group_name_H-M   'P 1'
#
loop_
_entity.id
_entity.type
_entity.pdbx_description
1 polymer ?
#
loop_
_entity_poly.entity_id
_entity_poly.type
_entity_poly.pdbx_seq_one_letter_code
_entity_poly.pdbx_strand_id
1 'polypeptide(L)'
;MHNSLYVHIPFCLKRCVYCDFVSGIYDPQKETAYIKALKQEIVNIPDNVSFETLYIGGGTPTALSTGSLNDLIAHIFEQCKFTIDHEATIEANPGTVDIRKLKAILSSGVNPELP
;
A
#
# COMPACT_ATOMS: atom_id res chain seq x y z
N MET A 1 8.65 2.33 -22.12
CA MET A 1 8.27 1.08 -21.44
C MET A 1 7.37 1.52 -20.31
N HIS A 2 6.18 0.93 -20.21
CA HIS A 2 5.22 1.26 -19.17
C HIS A 2 5.56 0.45 -17.93
N ASN A 3 6.06 1.10 -16.88
CA ASN A 3 6.44 0.43 -15.64
C ASN A 3 5.37 0.66 -14.58
N SER A 4 5.00 -0.41 -13.90
CA SER A 4 4.01 -0.40 -12.83
C SER A 4 4.65 -0.90 -11.53
N LEU A 5 4.40 -0.20 -10.43
CA LEU A 5 4.80 -0.62 -9.09
C LEU A 5 3.58 -1.20 -8.37
N TYR A 6 3.61 -2.51 -8.12
CA TYR A 6 2.65 -3.18 -7.27
C TYR A 6 3.25 -3.39 -5.87
N VAL A 7 2.52 -2.97 -4.84
CA VAL A 7 2.91 -3.16 -3.44
C VAL A 7 1.89 -4.06 -2.77
N HIS A 8 2.32 -5.27 -2.40
CA HIS A 8 1.47 -6.24 -1.74
C HIS A 8 1.40 -5.98 -0.23
N ILE A 9 0.19 -5.94 0.35
CA ILE A 9 -0.05 -5.87 1.79
C ILE A 9 -0.78 -7.14 2.26
N PRO A 10 -0.10 -8.09 2.91
CA PRO A 10 -0.64 -9.43 3.17
C PRO A 10 -1.45 -9.50 4.48
N PHE A 11 -2.18 -8.45 4.86
CA PHE A 11 -2.88 -8.40 6.15
C PHE A 11 -4.38 -8.21 5.98
N CYS A 12 -5.16 -9.03 6.71
CA CYS A 12 -6.61 -8.92 6.81
C CYS A 12 -7.02 -8.93 8.30
N LEU A 13 -8.07 -8.19 8.68
CA LEU A 13 -8.62 -8.30 10.04
C LEU A 13 -9.23 -9.68 10.32
N LYS A 14 -9.79 -10.30 9.27
CA LYS A 14 -10.32 -11.67 9.29
C LYS A 14 -10.13 -12.30 7.90
N ARG A 15 -9.97 -13.62 7.85
CA ARG A 15 -9.89 -14.35 6.58
C ARG A 15 -11.30 -14.61 6.04
N CYS A 16 -11.58 -14.18 4.81
CA CYS A 16 -12.82 -14.51 4.11
C CYS A 16 -12.80 -15.96 3.64
N VAL A 17 -13.94 -16.66 3.75
CA VAL A 17 -14.06 -18.08 3.34
C VAL A 17 -13.87 -18.30 1.84
N TYR A 18 -14.13 -17.26 1.04
CA TYR A 18 -14.00 -17.28 -0.41
C TYR A 18 -12.65 -16.73 -0.90
N CYS A 19 -11.77 -16.27 -0.02
CA CYS A 19 -10.53 -15.59 -0.40
C CYS A 19 -9.40 -16.58 -0.66
N ASP A 20 -8.88 -16.55 -1.89
CA ASP A 20 -7.74 -17.32 -2.39
C ASP A 20 -6.43 -16.50 -2.42
N PHE A 21 -6.50 -15.19 -2.20
CA PHE A 21 -5.32 -14.33 -2.09
C PHE A 21 -4.45 -14.68 -0.86
N VAL A 22 -3.13 -14.59 -1.06
CA VAL A 22 -2.14 -14.75 0.01
C VAL A 22 -2.33 -13.63 1.03
N SER A 23 -2.88 -13.97 2.19
CA SER A 23 -3.10 -13.03 3.28
C SER A 23 -2.99 -13.72 4.65
N GLY A 24 -2.58 -12.96 5.65
CA GLY A 24 -2.49 -13.34 7.05
C GLY A 24 -3.38 -12.48 7.92
N ILE A 25 -3.68 -12.97 9.13
CA ILE A 25 -4.37 -12.17 10.13
C ILE A 25 -3.45 -11.04 10.59
N TYR A 26 -3.99 -9.82 10.59
CA TYR A 26 -3.32 -8.62 11.06
C TYR A 26 -2.81 -8.82 12.49
N ASP A 27 -1.55 -8.46 12.69
CA ASP A 27 -0.87 -8.43 13.98
C ASP A 27 0.11 -7.24 13.98
N PRO A 28 0.08 -6.35 14.99
CA PRO A 28 0.91 -5.14 15.00
C PRO A 28 2.43 -5.40 14.93
N GLN A 29 2.91 -6.52 15.49
CA GLN A 29 4.33 -6.87 15.42
C GLN A 29 4.70 -7.32 14.00
N LYS A 30 3.83 -8.11 13.35
CA LYS A 30 3.99 -8.50 11.95
C LYS A 30 3.90 -7.32 11.00
N GLU A 31 2.98 -6.38 11.22
CA GLU A 31 2.92 -5.13 10.47
C GLU A 31 4.25 -4.39 10.54
N THR A 32 4.75 -4.15 11.75
CA THR A 32 6.01 -3.42 11.96
C THR A 32 7.19 -4.11 11.26
N ALA A 33 7.30 -5.43 11.40
CA ALA A 33 8.36 -6.21 10.77
C ALA A 33 8.23 -6.19 9.23
N TYR A 34 7.01 -6.32 8.70
CA TYR A 34 6.75 -6.32 7.27
C TYR A 34 7.04 -4.96 6.63
N ILE A 35 6.54 -3.87 7.21
CA ILE A 35 6.79 -2.52 6.69
C ILE A 35 8.28 -2.22 6.70
N LYS A 36 9.01 -2.61 7.75
CA LYS A 36 10.47 -2.45 7.79
C LYS A 36 11.16 -3.22 6.66
N ALA A 37 10.80 -4.47 6.42
CA ALA A 37 11.39 -5.28 5.35
C ALA A 37 11.03 -4.72 3.97
N LEU A 38 9.77 -4.35 3.74
CA LEU A 38 9.29 -3.76 2.49
C LEU A 38 10.02 -2.45 2.16
N LYS A 39 10.23 -1.58 3.16
CA LYS A 39 11.03 -0.35 2.97
C LYS A 39 12.47 -0.63 2.56
N GLN A 40 13.09 -1.69 3.08
CA GLN A 40 14.43 -2.12 2.67
C GLN A 40 14.45 -2.65 1.24
N GLU A 41 13.39 -3.35 0.83
CA GLU A 41 13.24 -3.84 -0.55
C GLU A 41 13.11 -2.67 -1.54
N ILE A 42 12.27 -1.68 -1.23
CA ILE A 42 12.03 -0.49 -2.07
C ILE A 42 13.33 0.26 -2.39
N VAL A 43 14.26 0.37 -1.44
CA VAL A 43 15.55 1.07 -1.65
C VAL A 43 16.42 0.40 -2.71
N ASN A 44 16.18 -0.88 -3.03
CA ASN A 44 16.95 -1.60 -4.06
C ASN A 44 16.39 -1.39 -5.47
N ILE A 45 15.29 -0.63 -5.63
CA ILE A 45 14.76 -0.28 -6.95
C ILE A 45 15.76 0.66 -7.66
N PRO A 46 16.21 0.35 -8.88
CA PRO A 46 17.19 1.18 -9.57
C PRO A 46 16.68 2.58 -9.91
N ASP A 47 17.53 3.61 -9.69
CA ASP A 47 17.20 5.02 -9.95
C ASP A 47 16.85 5.36 -11.40
N ASN A 48 17.17 4.48 -12.36
CA ASN A 48 16.84 4.66 -13.77
C ASN A 48 15.46 4.12 -14.15
N VAL A 49 14.72 3.56 -13.19
CA VAL A 49 13.33 3.12 -13.36
C VAL A 49 12.40 4.25 -12.93
N SER A 50 11.48 4.63 -13.82
CA SER A 50 10.36 5.52 -13.51
C SER A 50 9.06 4.74 -13.71
N PHE A 51 8.11 4.91 -12.79
CA PHE A 51 6.81 4.25 -12.83
C PHE A 51 5.70 5.20 -13.30
N GLU A 52 4.76 4.66 -14.06
CA GLU A 52 3.55 5.37 -14.52
C GLU A 52 2.36 5.05 -13.59
N THR A 53 2.45 3.95 -12.83
CA THR A 53 1.37 3.51 -11.95
C THR A 53 1.90 2.94 -10.63
N LEU A 54 1.18 3.22 -9.54
CA LEU A 54 1.31 2.60 -8.23
C LEU A 54 -0.02 1.94 -7.86
N TYR A 55 0.03 0.65 -7.53
CA TYR A 55 -1.12 -0.06 -6.98
C TYR A 55 -0.75 -0.73 -5.66
N ILE A 56 -1.46 -0.38 -4.59
CA ILE A 56 -1.28 -0.98 -3.27
C ILE A 56 -2.49 -1.88 -3.00
N GLY A 57 -2.26 -3.20 -2.95
CA GLY A 57 -3.33 -4.20 -2.86
C GLY A 57 -2.93 -5.45 -2.09
N GLY A 58 -3.76 -6.49 -2.15
CA GLY A 58 -3.41 -7.81 -1.62
C GLY A 58 -4.46 -8.36 -0.65
N GLY A 59 -4.14 -8.37 0.65
CA GLY A 59 -5.11 -8.73 1.69
C GLY A 59 -6.10 -7.58 1.90
N THR A 60 -5.73 -6.64 2.75
CA THR A 60 -6.49 -5.41 2.99
C THR A 60 -5.50 -4.31 3.38
N PRO A 61 -4.99 -3.51 2.42
CA PRO A 61 -4.05 -2.44 2.71
C PRO A 61 -4.52 -1.51 3.83
N THR A 62 -5.82 -1.19 3.85
CA THR A 62 -6.42 -0.34 4.87
C THR A 62 -6.58 -1.01 6.26
N ALA A 63 -6.20 -2.27 6.42
CA ALA A 63 -6.05 -2.91 7.73
C ALA A 63 -4.81 -2.42 8.48
N LEU A 64 -3.79 -1.90 7.78
CA LEU A 64 -2.64 -1.25 8.39
C LEU A 64 -3.07 -0.06 9.26
N SER A 65 -2.28 0.26 10.28
CA SER A 65 -2.48 1.50 11.03
C SER A 65 -2.31 2.71 10.09
N THR A 66 -3.03 3.81 10.36
CA THR A 66 -2.90 5.03 9.56
C THR A 66 -1.46 5.57 9.57
N GLY A 67 -0.74 5.39 10.69
CA GLY A 67 0.66 5.78 10.82
C GLY A 67 1.56 5.01 9.86
N SER A 68 1.51 3.67 9.90
CA SER A 68 2.31 2.83 8.99
C SER A 68 1.94 3.03 7.53
N LEU A 69 0.65 3.25 7.23
CA LEU A 69 0.21 3.48 5.86
C LEU A 69 0.81 4.78 5.30
N ASN A 70 0.71 5.88 6.05
CA ASN A 70 1.30 7.15 5.66
C ASN A 70 2.83 7.05 5.53
N ASP A 71 3.47 6.38 6.50
CA ASP A 71 4.91 6.18 6.54
C ASP A 71 5.41 5.33 5.34
N LEU A 72 4.64 4.32 4.93
CA LEU A 72 4.93 3.52 3.73
C LEU A 72 4.76 4.33 2.45
N ILE A 73 3.63 5.02 2.29
CA ILE A 73 3.35 5.79 1.07
C ILE A 73 4.37 6.91 0.88
N ALA A 74 4.71 7.64 1.95
CA ALA A 74 5.75 8.66 1.91
C ALA A 74 7.10 8.07 1.47
N HIS A 75 7.48 6.92 2.03
CA HIS A 75 8.72 6.23 1.65
C HIS A 75 8.74 5.77 0.18
N ILE A 76 7.61 5.30 -0.35
CA ILE A 76 7.49 4.94 -1.77
C ILE A 76 7.74 6.16 -2.66
N PHE A 77 7.08 7.28 -2.38
CA PHE A 77 7.27 8.51 -3.18
C PHE A 77 8.64 9.17 -3.00
N GLU A 78 9.31 8.94 -1.87
CA GLU A 78 10.66 9.43 -1.63
C GLU A 78 11.71 8.62 -2.41
N GLN A 79 11.54 7.29 -2.48
CA GLN A 79 12.55 6.38 -3.04
C GLN A 79 12.32 6.06 -4.52
N CYS A 80 11.07 6.08 -5.00
CA CYS A 80 10.73 5.72 -6.37
C CYS A 80 10.49 6.97 -7.24
N LYS A 81 10.89 6.90 -8.51
CA LYS A 81 10.56 7.93 -9.50
C LYS A 81 9.22 7.63 -10.16
N PHE A 82 8.39 8.66 -10.29
CA PHE A 82 7.11 8.60 -10.96
C PHE A 82 7.05 9.62 -12.08
N THR A 83 6.27 9.32 -13.13
CA THR A 83 5.95 10.32 -14.16
C THR A 83 5.05 11.41 -13.60
N ILE A 84 4.96 12.55 -14.29
CA ILE A 84 4.17 13.70 -13.83
C ILE A 84 2.66 13.38 -13.77
N ASP A 85 2.22 12.44 -14.61
CA ASP A 85 0.85 12.00 -14.83
C ASP A 85 0.59 10.60 -14.23
N HIS A 86 1.43 10.16 -13.29
CA HIS A 86 1.28 8.83 -12.69
C HIS A 86 -0.07 8.64 -12.00
N GLU A 87 -0.58 7.41 -12.03
CA GLU A 87 -1.76 7.02 -11.25
C GLU A 87 -1.34 6.28 -9.99
N ALA A 88 -1.96 6.61 -8.85
CA ALA A 88 -1.72 5.92 -7.59
C ALA A 88 -3.04 5.51 -6.94
N THR A 89 -3.20 4.21 -6.69
CA THR A 89 -4.42 3.62 -6.17
C THR A 89 -4.13 2.66 -5.02
N ILE A 90 -5.03 2.63 -4.03
CA ILE A 90 -4.98 1.67 -2.92
C ILE A 90 -6.34 1.00 -2.72
N GLU A 91 -6.34 -0.32 -2.59
CA GLU A 91 -7.53 -1.08 -2.20
C GLU A 91 -7.99 -0.65 -0.79
N ALA A 92 -9.24 -0.21 -0.69
CA ALA A 92 -9.86 0.20 0.56
C ALA A 92 -11.04 -0.72 0.89
N ASN A 93 -10.96 -1.40 2.03
CA ASN A 93 -12.09 -2.18 2.53
C ASN A 93 -12.99 -1.29 3.42
N PRO A 94 -14.30 -1.15 3.13
CA PRO A 94 -15.23 -0.35 3.92
C PRO A 94 -15.24 -0.68 5.42
N GLY A 95 -14.95 -1.93 5.80
CA GLY A 95 -14.87 -2.37 7.19
C GLY A 95 -13.59 -1.98 7.92
N THR A 96 -12.64 -1.32 7.24
CA THR A 96 -11.30 -0.98 7.79
C THR A 96 -10.92 0.49 7.62
N VAL A 97 -11.77 1.27 6.95
CA VAL A 97 -11.59 2.71 6.76
C VAL A 97 -12.58 3.50 7.61
N ASP A 98 -12.12 4.65 8.10
CA ASP A 98 -12.96 5.73 8.61
C ASP A 98 -12.66 7.01 7.81
N ILE A 99 -13.42 8.07 8.06
CA ILE A 99 -13.22 9.37 7.40
C ILE A 99 -11.80 9.91 7.60
N ARG A 100 -11.15 9.62 8.73
CA ARG A 100 -9.80 10.10 9.00
C ARG A 100 -8.79 9.37 8.15
N LYS A 101 -8.91 8.04 8.03
CA LYS A 101 -8.04 7.21 7.18
C LYS A 101 -8.21 7.55 5.70
N LEU A 102 -9.44 7.74 5.22
CA LEU A 102 -9.69 8.17 3.83
C LEU A 102 -9.04 9.53 3.54
N LYS A 103 -9.17 10.50 4.45
CA LYS A 103 -8.51 11.81 4.30
C LYS A 103 -6.98 11.68 4.27
N ALA A 104 -6.42 10.82 5.12
CA ALA A 104 -4.97 10.57 5.14
C ALA A 104 -4.48 9.98 3.80
N ILE A 105 -5.19 8.99 3.27
CA ILE A 105 -4.90 8.39 1.95
C ILE A 105 -4.93 9.46 0.84
N LEU A 106 -6.02 10.22 0.75
CA LEU A 106 -6.15 11.27 -0.27
C LEU A 106 -5.05 12.34 -0.15
N SER A 107 -4.70 12.71 1.09
CA SER A 107 -3.66 13.70 1.36
C SER A 107 -2.24 13.20 1.04
N SER A 108 -2.07 11.88 0.88
CA SER A 108 -0.81 11.25 0.46
C SER A 108 -0.65 11.16 -1.05
N GLY A 109 -1.63 11.65 -1.84
CA GLY A 109 -1.61 11.59 -3.30
C GLY A 109 -2.08 10.25 -3.88
N VAL A 110 -2.69 9.38 -3.05
CA VAL A 110 -3.19 8.06 -3.47
C VAL A 110 -4.72 8.06 -3.43
N ASN A 111 -5.35 7.46 -4.43
CA ASN A 111 -6.80 7.35 -4.53
C ASN A 111 -7.29 6.03 -3.89
N PRO A 112 -8.28 6.05 -2.99
CA PRO A 112 -8.88 4.83 -2.45
C PRO A 112 -9.83 4.20 -3.46
N GLU A 113 -9.61 2.93 -3.78
CA GLU A 113 -10.54 2.08 -4.53
C GLU A 113 -11.45 1.35 -3.53
N LEU A 114 -12.70 1.77 -3.45
CA LEU A 114 -13.74 1.09 -2.68
C LEU A 114 -14.51 0.14 -3.62
N PRO A 115 -14.93 -1.04 -3.15
CA PRO A 115 -15.80 -1.94 -3.91
C PRO A 115 -17.22 -1.41 -4.10
#